data_AF-A0A5J6U6L7-F1
#
_entry.id   AF-A0A5J6U6L7-F1
#
_cell.length_a   1.000
_cell.length_b   1.000
_cell.length_c   1.000
_cell.angle_alpha   90.00
_cell.angle_beta   90.00
_cell.angle_gamma   90.00
#
_symmetry.space_group_name_H-M   'P 1'
#
loop_
_entity.id
_entity.type
_entity.pdbx_description
1 polymer ?
#
loop_
_entity_poly.entity_id
_entity_poly.type
_entity_poly.pdbx_seq_one_letter_code
_entity_poly.pdbx_strand_id
1 'polypeptide(L)'
;MIIEMLLAALIGGAIGIAELVARYRDKPFAALLSPGGLLFAFVNVSASVVALIVVTAAGWTFGLPATMPESALVVVRVMAAGLGSAAVLRMSICPAQGRAAGTGPIAVLNGILRIADGELERKRALSRLSHNDLSGLSFERDHAALAELCCHLMREFDLAEAQRLGGLAAELSTRDDLTDADKLDCWGLELTRLVGERALRQAARRLRDRPREEPRPVAAEPERPAAPAPEHEYAMEPAGAGQIRPPSKTAPAKPAAAKSAPAKTSRLASGTGGRTERKSFSDV
;
A
#
# COMPACT_ATOMS: atom_id res chain seq x y z
N MET A 1 -9.82 -47.03 7.19
CA MET A 1 -10.18 -45.77 7.90
C MET A 1 -8.97 -44.93 8.37
N ILE A 2 -8.06 -45.41 9.23
CA ILE A 2 -6.95 -44.57 9.74
C ILE A 2 -6.04 -44.02 8.61
N ILE A 3 -5.62 -44.89 7.69
CA ILE A 3 -4.78 -44.49 6.55
C ILE A 3 -5.50 -43.45 5.68
N GLU A 4 -6.80 -43.63 5.46
CA GLU A 4 -7.63 -42.72 4.66
C GLU A 4 -7.74 -41.35 5.31
N MET A 5 -7.94 -41.31 6.64
CA MET A 5 -7.95 -40.07 7.41
C MET A 5 -6.60 -39.34 7.32
N LEU A 6 -5.49 -40.08 7.41
CA LEU A 6 -4.15 -39.51 7.23
C LEU A 6 -3.98 -38.91 5.82
N LEU A 7 -4.40 -39.63 4.78
CA LEU A 7 -4.30 -39.13 3.41
C LEU A 7 -5.18 -37.90 3.16
N ALA A 8 -6.42 -37.89 3.66
CA ALA A 8 -7.30 -36.72 3.56
C ALA A 8 -6.72 -35.52 4.33
N ALA A 9 -6.18 -35.76 5.53
CA ALA A 9 -5.47 -34.76 6.33
C ALA A 9 -4.28 -34.17 5.57
N LEU A 10 -3.45 -35.01 4.92
CA LEU A 10 -2.29 -34.56 4.14
C LEU A 10 -2.72 -33.68 2.95
N ILE A 11 -3.78 -34.07 2.23
CA ILE A 11 -4.31 -33.27 1.11
C ILE A 11 -4.83 -31.92 1.61
N GLY A 12 -5.69 -31.92 2.64
CA GLY A 12 -6.23 -30.69 3.22
C GLY A 12 -5.15 -29.76 3.77
N GLY A 13 -4.20 -30.33 4.51
CA GLY A 13 -3.05 -29.63 5.05
C GLY A 13 -2.18 -29.04 3.94
N ALA A 14 -1.86 -29.80 2.90
CA ALA A 14 -1.06 -29.31 1.77
C ALA A 14 -1.73 -28.13 1.07
N ILE A 15 -3.04 -28.18 0.86
CA ILE A 15 -3.81 -27.06 0.28
C ILE A 15 -3.77 -25.82 1.19
N GLY A 16 -3.99 -25.99 2.49
CA GLY A 16 -3.91 -24.90 3.45
C GLY A 16 -2.52 -24.27 3.54
N ILE A 17 -1.47 -25.09 3.54
CA ILE A 17 -0.08 -24.63 3.52
C ILE A 17 0.23 -23.88 2.22
N ALA A 18 -0.18 -24.42 1.07
CA ALA A 18 0.02 -23.76 -0.21
C ALA A 18 -0.64 -22.36 -0.25
N GLU A 19 -1.84 -22.21 0.33
CA GLU A 19 -2.49 -20.92 0.46
C GLU A 19 -1.71 -19.94 1.35
N LEU A 20 -1.22 -20.40 2.51
CA LEU A 20 -0.38 -19.57 3.38
C LEU A 20 0.91 -19.12 2.69
N VAL A 21 1.60 -20.02 2.00
CA VAL A 21 2.82 -19.70 1.24
C VAL A 21 2.53 -18.69 0.13
N ALA A 22 1.42 -18.87 -0.59
CA ALA A 22 1.01 -17.95 -1.65
C ALA A 22 0.64 -16.56 -1.12
N ARG A 23 0.05 -16.48 0.09
CA ARG A 23 -0.34 -15.24 0.76
C ARG A 23 0.85 -14.50 1.38
N TYR A 24 1.78 -15.21 2.01
CA TYR A 24 2.90 -14.62 2.76
C TYR A 24 4.26 -14.83 2.07
N ARG A 25 4.35 -14.47 0.78
CA ARG A 25 5.51 -14.74 -0.08
C ARG A 25 6.86 -14.26 0.49
N ASP A 26 6.85 -13.15 1.22
CA ASP A 26 8.08 -12.56 1.75
C ASP A 26 8.63 -13.28 2.99
N LYS A 27 7.75 -13.89 3.80
CA LYS A 27 8.11 -14.58 5.05
C LYS A 27 7.24 -15.84 5.26
N PRO A 28 7.27 -16.82 4.34
CA PRO A 28 6.33 -17.94 4.34
C PRO A 28 6.50 -18.83 5.57
N PHE A 29 7.74 -19.11 5.98
CA PHE A 29 8.03 -19.90 7.18
C PHE A 29 7.57 -19.21 8.47
N ALA A 30 7.74 -17.89 8.55
CA ALA A 30 7.30 -17.13 9.72
C ALA A 30 5.77 -17.12 9.84
N ALA A 31 5.07 -17.07 8.72
CA ALA A 31 3.62 -17.18 8.67
C ALA A 31 3.15 -18.59 9.03
N LEU A 32 3.77 -19.62 8.44
CA LEU A 32 3.41 -21.02 8.70
C LEU A 32 3.57 -21.42 10.17
N LEU A 33 4.63 -20.95 10.82
CA LEU A 33 4.94 -21.23 12.23
C LEU A 33 4.31 -20.22 13.20
N SER A 34 3.53 -19.25 12.70
CA SER A 34 2.76 -18.36 13.57
C SER A 34 1.58 -19.11 14.18
N PRO A 35 1.15 -18.81 15.41
CA PRO A 35 -0.09 -19.32 15.99
C PRO A 35 -1.29 -19.25 15.03
N GLY A 36 -1.47 -18.12 14.33
CA GLY A 36 -2.52 -17.99 13.32
C GLY A 36 -2.35 -18.93 12.12
N GLY A 37 -1.13 -19.09 11.61
CA GLY A 37 -0.83 -20.03 10.51
C GLY A 37 -1.00 -21.50 10.90
N LEU A 38 -0.59 -21.88 12.11
CA LEU A 38 -0.80 -23.22 12.66
C LEU A 38 -2.29 -23.52 12.85
N LEU A 39 -3.06 -22.57 13.39
CA LEU A 39 -4.51 -22.70 13.51
C LEU A 39 -5.18 -22.83 12.14
N PHE A 40 -4.73 -22.06 11.15
CA PHE A 40 -5.23 -22.14 9.78
C PHE A 40 -4.98 -23.53 9.17
N ALA A 41 -3.75 -24.05 9.29
CA ALA A 41 -3.41 -25.39 8.81
C ALA A 41 -4.23 -26.47 9.53
N PHE A 42 -4.38 -26.35 10.86
CA PHE A 42 -5.18 -27.26 11.67
C PHE A 42 -6.65 -27.32 11.23
N VAL A 43 -7.27 -26.17 10.95
CA VAL A 43 -8.66 -26.10 10.46
C VAL A 43 -8.79 -26.80 9.10
N ASN A 44 -7.84 -26.60 8.18
CA ASN A 44 -7.86 -27.27 6.88
C ASN A 44 -7.69 -28.79 7.01
N VAL A 45 -6.76 -29.26 7.83
CA VAL A 45 -6.55 -30.68 8.11
C VAL A 45 -7.82 -31.31 8.70
N SER A 46 -8.37 -30.67 9.74
CA SER A 46 -9.55 -31.16 10.45
C SER A 46 -10.77 -31.21 9.54
N ALA A 47 -10.97 -30.20 8.69
CA ALA A 47 -12.08 -30.16 7.75
C ALA A 47 -12.04 -31.32 6.74
N SER A 48 -10.85 -31.68 6.23
CA SER A 48 -10.71 -32.84 5.34
C SER A 48 -11.02 -34.17 6.03
N VAL A 49 -10.59 -34.34 7.29
CA VAL A 49 -10.91 -35.55 8.07
C VAL A 49 -12.41 -35.64 8.33
N VAL A 50 -13.04 -34.53 8.77
CA VAL A 50 -14.49 -34.47 8.99
C VAL A 50 -15.25 -34.76 7.70
N ALA A 51 -14.84 -34.17 6.57
CA ALA A 51 -15.45 -34.43 5.27
C ALA A 51 -15.36 -35.92 4.90
N LEU A 52 -14.22 -36.56 5.14
CA LEU A 52 -14.06 -38.00 4.88
C LEU A 52 -15.00 -38.84 5.75
N ILE A 53 -15.12 -38.52 7.03
CA ILE A 53 -16.03 -39.20 7.95
C ILE A 53 -17.47 -39.06 7.45
N VAL A 54 -17.89 -37.85 7.07
CA VAL A 54 -19.25 -37.58 6.57
C VAL A 54 -19.53 -38.37 5.29
N VAL A 55 -18.64 -38.28 4.30
CA VAL A 55 -18.78 -38.99 3.02
C VAL A 55 -18.86 -40.51 3.22
N THR A 56 -18.04 -41.05 4.12
CA THR A 56 -17.98 -42.48 4.41
C THR A 56 -19.22 -42.95 5.16
N ALA A 57 -19.64 -42.21 6.19
CA ALA A 57 -20.84 -42.52 6.99
C ALA A 57 -22.13 -42.40 6.17
N ALA A 58 -22.19 -41.46 5.22
CA ALA A 58 -23.31 -41.32 4.30
C ALA A 58 -23.37 -42.42 3.22
N GLY A 59 -22.37 -43.30 3.15
CA GLY A 59 -22.30 -44.35 2.14
C GLY A 59 -22.11 -43.80 0.73
N TRP A 60 -21.57 -42.60 0.56
CA TRP A 60 -21.45 -41.99 -0.77
C TRP A 60 -20.45 -42.78 -1.63
N THR A 61 -20.92 -43.23 -2.80
CA THR A 61 -20.13 -44.00 -3.77
C THR A 61 -19.67 -43.17 -4.97
N PHE A 62 -20.10 -41.91 -5.07
CA PHE A 62 -19.82 -41.01 -6.19
C PHE A 62 -20.15 -41.61 -7.56
N GLY A 63 -21.17 -42.48 -7.63
CA GLY A 63 -21.61 -43.11 -8.88
C GLY A 63 -20.71 -44.25 -9.37
N LEU A 64 -19.76 -44.73 -8.57
CA LEU A 64 -18.94 -45.87 -8.94
C LEU A 64 -19.77 -47.17 -9.00
N PRO A 65 -19.58 -48.03 -10.03
CA PRO A 65 -20.25 -49.33 -10.11
C PRO A 65 -19.84 -50.25 -8.95
N ALA A 66 -20.77 -51.09 -8.49
CA ALA A 66 -20.52 -52.07 -7.43
C ALA A 66 -19.48 -53.15 -7.81
N THR A 67 -19.17 -53.29 -9.10
CA THR A 67 -18.15 -54.21 -9.61
C THR A 67 -16.71 -53.66 -9.50
N MET A 68 -16.55 -52.39 -9.13
CA MET A 68 -15.24 -51.76 -9.02
C MET A 68 -14.53 -52.19 -7.72
N PRO A 69 -13.18 -52.30 -7.71
CA PRO A 69 -12.44 -52.58 -6.49
C PRO A 69 -12.70 -51.54 -5.38
N GLU A 70 -12.80 -52.01 -4.13
CA GLU A 70 -12.94 -51.15 -2.94
C GLU A 70 -11.86 -50.06 -2.84
N SER A 71 -10.65 -50.35 -3.32
CA SER A 71 -9.55 -49.37 -3.35
C SER A 71 -9.88 -48.13 -4.19
N ALA A 72 -10.64 -48.27 -5.29
CA ALA A 72 -11.02 -47.13 -6.11
C ALA A 72 -12.02 -46.22 -5.39
N LEU A 73 -12.98 -46.81 -4.68
CA LEU A 73 -13.94 -46.08 -3.87
C LEU A 73 -13.25 -45.34 -2.72
N VAL A 74 -12.29 -45.98 -2.05
CA VAL A 74 -11.44 -45.34 -1.04
C VAL A 74 -10.72 -44.11 -1.61
N VAL A 75 -10.05 -44.26 -2.76
CA VAL A 75 -9.31 -43.15 -3.40
C VAL A 75 -10.24 -41.98 -3.71
N VAL A 76 -11.41 -42.24 -4.31
CA VAL A 76 -12.37 -41.18 -4.66
C VAL A 76 -12.88 -40.48 -3.40
N ARG A 77 -13.20 -41.21 -2.33
CA ARG A 77 -13.65 -40.60 -1.06
C ARG A 77 -12.57 -39.72 -0.43
N VAL A 78 -11.32 -40.17 -0.40
CA VAL A 78 -10.19 -39.39 0.12
C VAL A 78 -9.96 -38.12 -0.69
N MET A 79 -9.97 -38.23 -2.02
CA MET A 79 -9.82 -37.08 -2.92
C MET A 79 -10.97 -36.09 -2.79
N ALA A 80 -12.21 -36.58 -2.79
CA ALA A 80 -13.41 -35.76 -2.63
C ALA A 80 -13.44 -35.06 -1.26
N ALA A 81 -13.03 -35.74 -0.18
CA ALA A 81 -12.94 -35.15 1.14
C ALA A 81 -11.84 -34.08 1.22
N GLY A 82 -10.64 -34.37 0.71
CA GLY A 82 -9.50 -33.45 0.73
C GLY A 82 -9.72 -32.18 -0.08
N LEU A 83 -10.18 -32.31 -1.33
CA LEU A 83 -10.45 -31.18 -2.23
C LEU A 83 -11.78 -30.50 -1.92
N GLY A 84 -12.81 -31.28 -1.59
CA GLY A 84 -14.15 -30.77 -1.31
C GLY A 84 -14.22 -29.96 -0.02
N SER A 85 -13.52 -30.39 1.04
CA SER A 85 -13.42 -29.60 2.27
C SER A 85 -12.80 -28.23 2.01
N ALA A 86 -11.74 -28.18 1.20
CA ALA A 86 -11.09 -26.96 0.76
C ALA A 86 -12.05 -26.05 -0.03
N ALA A 87 -12.81 -26.61 -0.97
CA ALA A 87 -13.82 -25.85 -1.70
C ALA A 87 -14.90 -25.28 -0.77
N VAL A 88 -15.45 -26.10 0.12
CA VAL A 88 -16.51 -25.71 1.08
C VAL A 88 -16.04 -24.62 2.03
N LEU A 89 -14.82 -24.73 2.58
CA LEU A 89 -14.26 -23.71 3.47
C LEU A 89 -14.09 -22.34 2.78
N ARG A 90 -13.97 -22.30 1.45
CA ARG A 90 -13.84 -21.07 0.66
C ARG A 90 -15.17 -20.55 0.13
N MET A 91 -16.28 -21.24 0.40
CA MET A 91 -17.59 -20.75 0.01
C MET A 91 -17.96 -19.52 0.85
N SER A 92 -18.51 -18.53 0.17
CA SER A 92 -19.10 -17.33 0.77
C SER A 92 -20.57 -17.27 0.38
N ILE A 93 -21.45 -16.97 1.33
CA ILE A 93 -22.86 -16.73 1.07
C ILE A 93 -23.08 -15.24 1.24
N CYS A 94 -23.46 -14.57 0.14
CA CYS A 94 -23.78 -13.15 0.15
C CYS A 94 -25.31 -12.98 0.06
N PRO A 95 -25.95 -12.30 1.03
CA PRO A 95 -27.38 -11.99 0.91
C PRO A 95 -27.61 -11.05 -0.27
N ALA A 96 -28.60 -11.35 -1.12
CA ALA A 96 -28.91 -10.60 -2.33
C ALA A 96 -29.26 -9.11 -2.13
N GLN A 97 -29.53 -8.67 -0.88
CA GLN A 97 -29.97 -7.31 -0.57
C GLN A 97 -29.10 -6.56 0.45
N GLY A 98 -27.91 -7.04 0.81
CA GLY A 98 -27.10 -6.41 1.84
C GLY A 98 -25.70 -6.05 1.38
N ARG A 99 -25.26 -4.80 1.62
CA ARG A 99 -23.84 -4.37 1.67
C ARG A 99 -23.02 -5.11 2.76
N ALA A 100 -23.55 -6.17 3.36
CA ALA A 100 -22.93 -6.90 4.44
C ALA A 100 -21.82 -7.80 3.89
N ALA A 101 -20.74 -7.94 4.68
CA ALA A 101 -19.67 -8.88 4.39
C ALA A 101 -20.25 -10.30 4.22
N GLY A 102 -19.79 -11.02 3.19
CA GLY A 102 -20.22 -12.39 2.93
C GLY A 102 -20.13 -13.24 4.20
N THR A 103 -21.23 -13.87 4.58
CA THR A 103 -21.31 -14.74 5.75
C THR A 103 -21.05 -16.17 5.28
N GLY A 104 -20.22 -16.93 6.00
CA GLY A 104 -19.93 -18.32 5.62
C GLY A 104 -18.62 -18.85 6.20
N PRO A 105 -18.25 -20.10 5.85
CA PRO A 105 -17.03 -20.74 6.33
C PRO A 105 -15.77 -19.91 6.06
N ILE A 106 -15.73 -19.20 4.93
CA ILE A 106 -14.59 -18.33 4.59
C ILE A 106 -14.39 -17.18 5.58
N ALA A 107 -15.44 -16.72 6.28
CA ALA A 107 -15.32 -15.67 7.29
C ALA A 107 -14.49 -16.15 8.49
N VAL A 108 -14.60 -17.43 8.86
CA VAL A 108 -13.78 -18.04 9.92
C VAL A 108 -12.31 -18.07 9.50
N LEU A 109 -12.03 -18.53 8.27
CA LEU A 109 -10.67 -18.53 7.72
C LEU A 109 -10.08 -17.12 7.68
N ASN A 110 -10.84 -16.13 7.22
CA ASN A 110 -10.41 -14.74 7.21
C ASN A 110 -10.14 -14.20 8.62
N GLY A 111 -10.95 -14.60 9.61
CA GLY A 111 -10.72 -14.28 11.01
C GLY A 111 -9.38 -14.82 11.53
N ILE A 112 -9.08 -16.08 11.23
CA ILE A 112 -7.80 -16.72 11.60
C ILE A 112 -6.62 -16.03 10.90
N LEU A 113 -6.75 -15.73 9.60
CA LEU A 113 -5.70 -15.06 8.84
C LEU A 113 -5.41 -13.66 9.38
N ARG A 114 -6.43 -12.94 9.90
CA ARG A 114 -6.20 -11.64 10.59
C ARG A 114 -5.36 -11.78 11.85
N ILE A 115 -5.45 -12.90 12.58
CA ILE A 115 -4.59 -13.16 13.74
C ILE A 115 -3.13 -13.33 13.28
N ALA A 116 -2.90 -14.12 12.22
CA ALA A 116 -1.59 -14.30 11.63
C ALA A 116 -1.00 -12.96 11.12
N ASP A 117 -1.83 -12.15 10.46
CA ASP A 117 -1.47 -10.81 9.98
C ASP A 117 -0.99 -9.93 11.14
N GLY A 118 -1.76 -9.84 12.23
CA GLY A 118 -1.40 -9.03 13.40
C GLY A 118 -0.14 -9.50 14.14
N GLU A 119 0.14 -10.80 14.17
CA GLU A 119 1.39 -11.34 14.74
C GLU A 119 2.61 -11.04 13.86
N LEU A 120 2.48 -11.23 12.55
CA LEU A 120 3.53 -10.89 11.59
C LEU A 120 3.79 -9.39 11.61
N GLU A 121 2.76 -8.57 11.73
CA GLU A 121 2.88 -7.13 11.86
C GLU A 121 3.60 -6.73 13.16
N ARG A 122 3.24 -7.30 14.31
CA ARG A 122 3.98 -7.08 15.57
C ARG A 122 5.45 -7.48 15.46
N LYS A 123 5.76 -8.65 14.87
CA LYS A 123 7.16 -9.07 14.65
C LYS A 123 7.90 -8.13 13.70
N ARG A 124 7.23 -7.62 12.66
CA ARG A 124 7.80 -6.62 11.74
C ARG A 124 8.05 -5.30 12.45
N ALA A 125 7.11 -4.83 13.28
CA ALA A 125 7.26 -3.59 14.05
C ALA A 125 8.47 -3.68 15.00
N LEU A 126 8.61 -4.78 15.74
CA LEU A 126 9.77 -5.01 16.61
C LEU A 126 11.08 -5.09 15.82
N SER A 127 11.09 -5.78 14.68
CA SER A 127 12.27 -5.88 13.82
C SER A 127 12.72 -4.52 13.26
N ARG A 128 11.78 -3.62 12.98
CA ARG A 128 12.07 -2.27 12.46
C ARG A 128 12.72 -1.38 13.53
N LEU A 129 12.34 -1.55 14.80
CA LEU A 129 12.93 -0.80 15.91
C LEU A 129 14.25 -1.41 16.40
N SER A 130 14.53 -2.69 16.10
CA SER A 130 15.74 -3.37 16.57
C SER A 130 16.95 -3.19 15.65
N HIS A 131 16.76 -2.78 14.40
CA HIS A 131 17.84 -2.64 13.43
C HIS A 131 18.25 -1.17 13.31
N ASN A 132 19.50 -0.87 13.65
CA ASN A 132 20.09 0.45 13.42
C ASN A 132 20.56 0.60 11.96
N ASP A 133 19.67 0.29 11.01
CA ASP A 133 19.99 0.26 9.57
C ASP A 133 20.40 1.65 9.04
N LEU A 134 19.97 2.71 9.73
CA LEU A 134 20.25 4.11 9.43
C LEU A 134 21.42 4.69 10.25
N SER A 135 22.13 3.86 11.03
CA SER A 135 23.26 4.29 11.85
C SER A 135 24.27 5.11 11.04
N GLY A 136 24.64 6.30 11.53
CA GLY A 136 25.63 7.17 10.87
C GLY A 136 25.06 8.12 9.81
N LEU A 137 23.76 8.05 9.55
CA LEU A 137 23.02 9.08 8.84
C LEU A 137 22.39 10.07 9.85
N SER A 138 22.01 11.23 9.36
CA SER A 138 21.32 12.29 10.12
C SER A 138 20.03 12.66 9.41
N PHE A 139 18.94 12.86 10.15
CA PHE A 139 17.69 13.31 9.54
C PHE A 139 17.91 14.67 8.86
N GLU A 140 18.42 15.66 9.59
CA GLU A 140 18.65 17.02 9.07
C GLU A 140 19.43 17.05 7.74
N ARG A 141 20.47 16.19 7.62
CA ARG A 141 21.33 16.18 6.43
C ARG A 141 20.85 15.24 5.32
N ASP A 142 20.40 14.04 5.69
CA ASP A 142 20.36 12.90 4.78
C ASP A 142 18.93 12.52 4.38
N HIS A 143 17.88 13.06 5.03
CA HIS A 143 16.48 12.65 4.81
C HIS A 143 16.04 12.78 3.34
N ALA A 144 16.37 13.90 2.69
CA ALA A 144 15.97 14.19 1.31
C ALA A 144 16.67 13.27 0.31
N ALA A 145 17.99 13.12 0.42
CA ALA A 145 18.77 12.23 -0.45
C ALA A 145 18.37 10.76 -0.28
N LEU A 146 18.06 10.34 0.95
CA LEU A 146 17.57 9.00 1.22
C LEU A 146 16.19 8.77 0.59
N ALA A 147 15.28 9.75 0.69
CA ALA A 147 13.96 9.71 0.06
C ALA A 147 14.08 9.57 -1.46
N GLU A 148 14.95 10.38 -2.07
CA GLU A 148 15.18 10.37 -3.51
C GLU A 148 15.70 9.01 -3.99
N LEU A 149 16.69 8.43 -3.30
CA LEU A 149 17.19 7.09 -3.62
C LEU A 149 16.09 6.05 -3.50
N CYS A 150 15.26 6.11 -2.46
CA CYS A 150 14.12 5.22 -2.29
C CYS A 150 13.08 5.40 -3.42
N CYS A 151 12.76 6.63 -3.82
CA CYS A 151 11.81 6.89 -4.91
C CYS A 151 12.28 6.29 -6.24
N HIS A 152 13.57 6.37 -6.55
CA HIS A 152 14.13 5.77 -7.77
C HIS A 152 14.13 4.23 -7.76
N LEU A 153 14.00 3.59 -6.60
CA LEU A 153 13.85 2.15 -6.50
C LEU A 153 12.42 1.67 -6.78
N MET A 154 11.44 2.58 -6.81
CA MET A 154 10.04 2.27 -7.10
C MET A 154 9.75 2.36 -8.60
N ARG A 155 9.07 1.34 -9.15
CA ARG A 155 8.64 1.35 -10.57
C ARG A 155 7.43 2.26 -10.81
N GLU A 156 6.59 2.41 -9.79
CA GLU A 156 5.39 3.25 -9.80
C GLU A 156 5.46 4.07 -8.51
N PHE A 157 5.51 5.39 -8.63
CA PHE A 157 5.48 6.30 -7.49
C PHE A 157 4.46 7.40 -7.78
N ASP A 158 3.44 7.48 -6.95
CA ASP A 158 2.34 8.42 -7.17
C ASP A 158 2.55 9.76 -6.43
N LEU A 159 1.81 10.78 -6.87
CA LEU A 159 1.90 12.11 -6.28
C LEU A 159 1.42 12.14 -4.81
N ALA A 160 0.50 11.24 -4.43
CA ALA A 160 -0.05 11.21 -3.08
C ALA A 160 0.99 10.70 -2.07
N GLU A 161 1.79 9.70 -2.44
CA GLU A 161 2.91 9.20 -1.65
C GLU A 161 4.02 10.23 -1.53
N ALA A 162 4.34 10.95 -2.62
CA ALA A 162 5.29 12.06 -2.60
C ALA A 162 4.85 13.18 -1.64
N GLN A 163 3.58 13.59 -1.70
CA GLN A 163 3.01 14.58 -0.79
C GLN A 163 3.02 14.11 0.66
N ARG A 164 2.72 12.83 0.90
CA ARG A 164 2.73 12.25 2.24
C ARG A 164 4.14 12.22 2.84
N LEU A 165 5.15 11.87 2.05
CA LEU A 165 6.56 11.95 2.47
C LEU A 165 6.97 13.40 2.75
N GLY A 166 6.66 14.33 1.84
CA GLY A 166 6.99 15.75 2.02
C GLY A 166 6.34 16.33 3.29
N GLY A 167 5.07 16.00 3.55
CA GLY A 167 4.36 16.42 4.75
C GLY A 167 4.99 15.89 6.04
N LEU A 168 5.37 14.61 6.06
CA LEU A 168 6.05 14.01 7.20
C LEU A 168 7.44 14.62 7.44
N ALA A 169 8.20 14.90 6.37
CA ALA A 169 9.51 15.53 6.50
C ALA A 169 9.39 16.92 7.13
N ALA A 170 8.40 17.71 6.68
CA ALA A 170 8.12 19.02 7.25
C ALA A 170 7.63 18.95 8.71
N GLU A 171 6.79 17.97 9.03
CA GLU A 171 6.34 17.76 10.41
C GLU A 171 7.53 17.42 11.33
N LEU A 172 8.35 16.44 10.95
CA LEU A 172 9.51 16.00 11.73
C LEU A 172 10.57 17.10 11.86
N SER A 173 10.80 17.92 10.83
CA SER A 173 11.77 19.01 10.93
C SER A 173 11.36 20.04 11.98
N THR A 174 10.06 20.35 12.09
CA THR A 174 9.52 21.31 13.08
C THR A 174 9.40 20.78 14.50
N ARG A 175 9.60 19.47 14.73
CA ARG A 175 9.50 18.87 16.06
C ARG A 175 10.81 19.01 16.83
N ASP A 176 10.81 19.88 17.83
CA ASP A 176 11.97 20.07 18.72
C ASP A 176 12.00 19.07 19.89
N ASP A 177 10.93 18.31 20.08
CA ASP A 177 10.79 17.31 21.14
C ASP A 177 11.45 15.96 20.81
N LEU A 178 11.92 15.80 19.57
CA LEU A 178 12.56 14.57 19.08
C LEU A 178 14.04 14.81 18.78
N THR A 179 14.87 13.81 19.09
CA THR A 179 16.28 13.84 18.65
C THR A 179 16.39 13.63 17.13
N ASP A 180 17.50 14.05 16.52
CA ASP A 180 17.76 13.79 15.09
C ASP A 180 17.68 12.30 14.74
N ALA A 181 18.13 11.43 15.65
CA ALA A 181 18.01 9.99 15.51
C ALA A 181 16.55 9.52 15.55
N ASP A 182 15.73 10.03 16.48
CA ASP A 182 14.30 9.68 16.56
C ASP A 182 13.52 10.15 15.31
N LYS A 183 13.85 11.34 14.78
CA LYS A 183 13.31 11.84 13.52
C LYS A 183 13.69 10.93 12.36
N LEU A 184 14.96 10.51 12.31
CA LEU A 184 15.47 9.61 11.28
C LEU A 184 14.82 8.22 11.36
N ASP A 185 14.57 7.70 12.56
CA ASP A 185 13.88 6.44 12.77
C ASP A 185 12.42 6.53 12.31
N CYS A 186 11.70 7.59 12.69
CA CYS A 186 10.34 7.85 12.21
C CYS A 186 10.28 7.94 10.68
N TRP A 187 11.24 8.64 10.08
CA TRP A 187 11.40 8.74 8.63
C TRP A 187 11.68 7.37 7.98
N GLY A 188 12.60 6.60 8.58
CA GLY A 188 12.97 5.27 8.15
C GLY A 188 11.82 4.27 8.16
N LEU A 189 10.92 4.36 9.15
CA LEU A 189 9.72 3.53 9.23
C LEU A 189 8.79 3.77 8.02
N GLU A 190 8.66 5.02 7.60
CA GLU A 190 7.81 5.41 6.48
C GLU A 190 8.44 5.07 5.13
N LEU A 191 9.75 5.23 4.98
CA LEU A 191 10.47 4.73 3.80
C LEU A 191 10.40 3.20 3.71
N THR A 192 10.51 2.49 4.84
CA THR A 192 10.37 1.02 4.88
C THR A 192 8.97 0.58 4.41
N ARG A 193 7.93 1.39 4.68
CA ARG A 193 6.58 1.12 4.19
C ARG A 193 6.50 1.18 2.67
N LEU A 194 7.23 2.11 2.05
CA LEU A 194 7.20 2.35 0.61
C LEU A 194 8.09 1.37 -0.16
N VAL A 195 9.36 1.26 0.20
CA VAL A 195 10.34 0.48 -0.59
C VAL A 195 10.67 -0.89 0.00
N GLY A 196 10.27 -1.14 1.25
CA GLY A 196 10.66 -2.33 2.00
C GLY A 196 12.04 -2.22 2.64
N GLU A 197 12.27 -3.09 3.63
CA GLU A 197 13.43 -3.06 4.53
C GLU A 197 14.77 -3.24 3.78
N ARG A 198 14.80 -4.15 2.79
CA ARG A 198 16.01 -4.44 2.02
C ARG A 198 16.45 -3.26 1.15
N ALA A 199 15.49 -2.62 0.49
CA ALA A 199 15.75 -1.47 -0.38
C ALA A 199 16.22 -0.27 0.43
N LEU A 200 15.56 0.03 1.57
CA LEU A 200 16.00 1.09 2.47
C LEU A 200 17.42 0.85 2.97
N ARG A 201 17.74 -0.39 3.39
CA ARG A 201 19.07 -0.73 3.88
C ARG A 201 20.14 -0.56 2.81
N GLN A 202 19.85 -0.91 1.55
CA GLN A 202 20.75 -0.69 0.42
C GLN A 202 20.93 0.80 0.10
N ALA A 203 19.85 1.58 0.10
CA ALA A 203 19.90 3.03 -0.11
C ALA A 203 20.73 3.72 0.99
N ALA A 204 20.49 3.37 2.26
CA ALA A 204 21.22 3.91 3.40
C ALA A 204 22.71 3.53 3.39
N ARG A 205 23.08 2.33 2.92
CA ARG A 205 24.48 1.95 2.71
C ARG A 205 25.12 2.82 1.62
N ARG A 206 24.47 2.93 0.47
CA ARG A 206 24.98 3.74 -0.65
C ARG A 206 25.15 5.21 -0.29
N LEU A 207 24.26 5.75 0.53
CA LEU A 207 24.36 7.13 0.99
C LEU A 207 25.52 7.34 1.97
N ARG A 208 25.76 6.37 2.88
CA ARG A 208 26.92 6.38 3.79
C ARG A 208 28.25 6.31 3.06
N ASP A 209 28.32 5.50 2.00
CA ASP A 209 29.54 5.27 1.24
C ASP A 209 29.85 6.43 0.27
N ARG A 210 28.96 7.42 0.13
CA ARG A 210 29.17 8.56 -0.76
C ARG A 210 30.28 9.46 -0.19
N PRO A 211 31.33 9.79 -0.97
CA PRO A 211 32.32 10.78 -0.56
C PRO A 211 31.60 12.09 -0.27
N ARG A 212 31.85 12.68 0.92
CA ARG A 212 31.29 13.98 1.27
C ARG A 212 31.89 15.02 0.34
N GLU A 213 31.07 15.64 -0.51
CA GLU A 213 31.45 16.89 -1.15
C GLU A 213 31.55 17.95 -0.05
N GLU A 214 32.77 18.24 0.41
CA GLU A 214 33.03 19.49 1.11
C GLU A 214 32.54 20.64 0.22
N PRO A 215 31.90 21.68 0.79
CA PRO A 215 31.50 22.85 0.02
C PRO A 215 32.75 23.36 -0.70
N ARG A 216 32.77 23.26 -2.04
CA ARG A 216 33.87 23.80 -2.85
C ARG A 216 34.01 25.26 -2.44
N PRO A 217 35.14 25.69 -1.84
CA PRO A 217 35.32 27.08 -1.47
C PRO A 217 35.08 27.90 -2.74
N VAL A 218 34.13 28.84 -2.64
CA VAL A 218 33.79 29.75 -3.73
C VAL A 218 35.10 30.38 -4.15
N ALA A 219 35.63 29.97 -5.30
CA ALA A 219 36.85 30.55 -5.82
C ALA A 219 36.57 32.04 -5.97
N ALA A 220 37.34 32.88 -5.27
CA ALA A 220 37.23 34.32 -5.35
C ALA A 220 37.15 34.70 -6.83
N GLU A 221 36.08 35.41 -7.20
CA GLU A 221 35.92 35.94 -8.55
C GLU A 221 37.20 36.73 -8.89
N PRO A 222 37.84 36.47 -10.05
CA PRO A 222 38.95 37.30 -10.47
C PRO A 222 38.42 38.72 -10.68
N GLU A 223 39.05 39.64 -9.95
CA GLU A 223 38.88 41.08 -9.98
C GLU A 223 38.61 41.57 -11.41
N ARG A 224 37.37 42.01 -11.67
CA ARG A 224 36.96 42.60 -12.94
C ARG A 224 37.77 43.89 -13.14
N PRO A 225 38.56 44.05 -14.21
CA PRO A 225 39.25 45.30 -14.47
C PRO A 225 38.24 46.43 -14.65
N ALA A 226 38.51 47.57 -13.99
CA ALA A 226 37.64 48.73 -13.93
C ALA A 226 37.21 49.23 -15.32
N ALA A 227 35.92 49.50 -15.47
CA ALA A 227 35.38 50.24 -16.62
C ALA A 227 35.88 51.70 -16.59
N PRO A 228 36.27 52.29 -17.74
CA PRO A 228 36.64 53.70 -17.79
C PRO A 228 35.39 54.60 -17.61
N ALA A 229 35.62 55.74 -16.96
CA ALA A 229 34.66 56.74 -16.51
C ALA A 229 33.84 57.40 -17.65
N PRO A 230 32.68 58.03 -17.33
CA PRO A 230 31.78 58.60 -18.34
C PRO A 230 32.22 60.01 -18.75
N GLU A 231 32.26 60.29 -20.05
CA GLU A 231 32.40 61.65 -20.57
C GLU A 231 31.02 62.26 -20.90
N HIS A 232 30.90 63.54 -20.58
CA HIS A 232 29.70 64.37 -20.54
C HIS A 232 29.05 64.66 -21.91
N GLU A 233 27.72 64.53 -21.94
CA GLU A 233 26.71 65.56 -22.28
C GLU A 233 27.04 66.62 -23.35
N TYR A 234 26.27 66.64 -24.45
CA TYR A 234 25.86 67.88 -25.13
C TYR A 234 24.44 67.73 -25.73
N ALA A 235 23.55 68.62 -25.30
CA ALA A 235 22.22 68.83 -25.85
C ALA A 235 22.24 69.93 -26.93
N MET A 236 21.50 69.74 -28.03
CA MET A 236 20.63 70.76 -28.65
C MET A 236 19.88 70.23 -29.89
N GLU A 237 18.56 70.36 -29.85
CA GLU A 237 17.59 70.48 -30.97
C GLU A 237 17.73 71.87 -31.67
N PRO A 238 16.96 72.31 -32.72
CA PRO A 238 15.80 71.68 -33.40
C PRO A 238 15.71 71.86 -34.95
N ALA A 239 14.58 71.38 -35.50
CA ALA A 239 13.72 71.96 -36.57
C ALA A 239 13.66 71.25 -37.93
N GLY A 240 12.43 70.88 -38.35
CA GLY A 240 12.08 70.80 -39.78
C GLY A 240 10.94 69.87 -40.23
N ALA A 241 9.69 70.34 -40.09
CA ALA A 241 8.56 70.23 -41.04
C ALA A 241 7.85 68.89 -41.39
N GLY A 242 6.50 68.93 -41.26
CA GLY A 242 5.51 68.12 -42.00
C GLY A 242 4.56 67.28 -41.13
N GLN A 243 3.49 67.83 -40.52
CA GLN A 243 2.09 67.83 -41.03
C GLN A 243 1.69 66.51 -41.75
N ILE A 244 0.62 65.75 -41.43
CA ILE A 244 -0.82 66.09 -41.30
C ILE A 244 -1.57 65.04 -40.43
N ARG A 245 -2.68 65.50 -39.82
CA ARG A 245 -3.62 64.92 -38.84
C ARG A 245 -4.57 63.77 -39.34
N PRO A 246 -5.33 63.12 -38.42
CA PRO A 246 -6.21 61.93 -38.58
C PRO A 246 -7.71 62.32 -38.77
N PRO A 247 -8.75 61.41 -38.69
CA PRO A 247 -9.33 61.01 -37.38
C PRO A 247 -10.17 59.68 -37.28
N SER A 248 -10.58 59.39 -36.03
CA SER A 248 -11.85 58.76 -35.53
C SER A 248 -12.10 57.25 -35.70
N LYS A 249 -12.16 56.47 -34.60
CA LYS A 249 -13.32 56.19 -33.71
C LYS A 249 -14.49 55.46 -34.39
N THR A 250 -14.78 54.21 -33.98
CA THR A 250 -16.11 53.77 -33.49
C THR A 250 -16.12 52.26 -33.16
N ALA A 251 -16.51 51.93 -31.93
CA ALA A 251 -17.32 50.76 -31.58
C ALA A 251 -18.78 51.27 -31.39
N PRO A 252 -19.79 50.46 -30.99
CA PRO A 252 -20.01 49.00 -31.01
C PRO A 252 -21.37 48.64 -31.69
N ALA A 253 -21.75 47.34 -31.77
CA ALA A 253 -23.08 46.80 -31.37
C ALA A 253 -23.43 45.41 -31.95
N LYS A 254 -24.05 44.59 -31.08
CA LYS A 254 -24.89 43.39 -31.28
C LYS A 254 -26.24 43.78 -31.96
N PRO A 255 -27.11 42.85 -32.49
CA PRO A 255 -27.82 41.78 -31.73
C PRO A 255 -28.13 40.46 -32.51
N ALA A 256 -28.32 39.31 -31.83
CA ALA A 256 -29.56 38.49 -31.63
C ALA A 256 -30.26 37.97 -32.92
N ALA A 257 -30.80 36.77 -33.10
CA ALA A 257 -31.20 35.58 -32.32
C ALA A 257 -31.28 34.39 -33.34
N ALA A 258 -31.28 33.08 -33.01
CA ALA A 258 -32.45 32.36 -32.49
C ALA A 258 -32.16 30.84 -32.29
N LYS A 259 -32.67 30.33 -31.15
CA LYS A 259 -33.42 29.07 -30.93
C LYS A 259 -32.83 27.72 -31.38
N SER A 260 -32.50 26.86 -30.40
CA SER A 260 -33.30 25.67 -30.05
C SER A 260 -32.73 24.94 -28.82
N ALA A 261 -33.62 24.61 -27.89
CA ALA A 261 -33.46 23.65 -26.79
C ALA A 261 -34.34 22.42 -27.14
N PRO A 262 -34.30 21.25 -26.44
CA PRO A 262 -34.57 21.18 -25.00
C PRO A 262 -33.91 20.04 -24.16
N ALA A 263 -34.06 20.21 -22.83
CA ALA A 263 -34.30 19.18 -21.79
C ALA A 263 -33.13 18.22 -21.42
N LYS A 264 -32.87 17.85 -20.15
CA LYS A 264 -33.70 17.78 -18.93
C LYS A 264 -32.81 17.57 -17.69
N THR A 265 -33.10 18.31 -16.61
CA THR A 265 -33.19 17.90 -15.18
C THR A 265 -32.06 17.12 -14.48
N SER A 266 -31.51 17.69 -13.39
CA SER A 266 -31.72 17.23 -11.99
C SER A 266 -30.61 17.80 -11.07
N ARG A 267 -30.85 18.94 -10.41
CA ARG A 267 -31.06 19.05 -8.94
C ARG A 267 -30.06 18.28 -8.05
N LEU A 268 -29.00 18.98 -7.67
CA LEU A 268 -28.31 18.84 -6.38
C LEU A 268 -29.02 19.72 -5.35
N ALA A 269 -29.36 19.18 -4.18
CA ALA A 269 -29.43 19.90 -2.91
C ALA A 269 -29.52 18.93 -1.71
N SER A 270 -28.72 19.23 -0.67
CA SER A 270 -28.93 19.05 0.79
C SER A 270 -29.39 17.68 1.32
N GLY A 271 -28.72 17.02 2.27
CA GLY A 271 -28.04 17.54 3.46
C GLY A 271 -28.87 17.18 4.71
N THR A 272 -28.31 16.38 5.63
CA THR A 272 -28.68 16.15 7.07
C THR A 272 -27.91 14.89 7.51
N GLY A 273 -27.02 14.88 8.50
CA GLY A 273 -27.21 15.34 9.89
C GLY A 273 -27.57 14.12 10.75
N GLY A 274 -26.63 13.58 11.52
CA GLY A 274 -26.85 12.36 12.31
C GLY A 274 -25.70 11.99 13.24
N ARG A 275 -25.52 12.81 14.27
CA ARG A 275 -24.68 12.61 15.47
C ARG A 275 -25.18 11.39 16.27
N THR A 276 -24.29 10.48 16.67
CA THR A 276 -24.54 9.55 17.79
C THR A 276 -23.37 9.52 18.75
N GLU A 277 -23.74 9.52 20.02
CA GLU A 277 -22.93 9.75 21.21
C GLU A 277 -21.98 8.59 21.50
N ARG A 278 -20.76 8.93 21.96
CA ARG A 278 -19.85 8.01 22.60
C ARG A 278 -20.20 7.95 24.09
N LYS A 279 -20.86 6.88 24.53
CA LYS A 279 -20.95 6.54 25.95
C LYS A 279 -19.60 6.01 26.43
N SER A 280 -19.03 6.72 27.39
CA SER A 280 -17.94 6.28 28.25
C SER A 280 -18.44 5.11 29.11
N PHE A 281 -17.68 4.02 29.15
CA PHE A 281 -17.79 3.00 30.20
C PHE A 281 -16.45 2.94 30.91
N SER A 282 -16.56 3.24 32.20
CA SER A 282 -15.59 3.34 33.28
C SER A 282 -15.12 1.97 33.80
N ASP A 283 -14.06 2.01 34.60
CA ASP A 283 -13.87 1.28 35.87
C ASP A 283 -14.41 -0.15 35.95
N VAL A 284 -13.48 -1.11 35.88
CA VAL A 284 -13.39 -2.32 36.73
C VAL A 284 -11.90 -2.59 36.99
#